data_AF-A0A3B0Y296-F1
#
_entry.id   AF-A0A3B0Y296-F1
#
_cell.length_a   1.000
_cell.length_b   1.000
_cell.length_c   1.000
_cell.angle_alpha   90.00
_cell.angle_beta   90.00
_cell.angle_gamma   90.00
#
_symmetry.space_group_name_H-M   'P 1'
#
loop_
_entity.id
_entity.type
_entity.pdbx_description
1 polymer ?
#
loop_
_entity_poly.entity_id
_entity_poly.type
_entity_poly.pdbx_seq_one_letter_code
_entity_poly.pdbx_strand_id
1 'polypeptide(L)'
;MPEFLTKITSNFGNTKILTNKDSLVDWDGYDELDKKGAIKYFSRKDRDNVLNHLREGGAYYLEEWCVLNKVALSYCAYAYLKHFIETLDSEEPDEEFVIFFIAQLYQVVYMHKGSPFTSIQTEIIKDLVLYAVQKAKTVKYFEYFSEDISENGQQFFNELSKYSSVVYGTEY
;
A
#
# COMPACT_ATOMS: atom_id res chain seq x y z
N MET A 1 -0.62 1.60 17.96
CA MET A 1 -1.60 1.87 16.89
C MET A 1 -2.03 3.33 16.74
N PRO A 2 -2.39 4.08 17.80
CA PRO A 2 -2.86 5.47 17.66
C PRO A 2 -1.86 6.43 16.98
N GLU A 3 -0.56 6.21 17.21
CA GLU A 3 0.50 7.00 16.58
C GLU A 3 0.54 6.81 15.05
N PHE A 4 0.40 5.58 14.57
CA PHE A 4 0.37 5.30 13.12
C PHE A 4 -0.84 5.93 12.45
N LEU A 5 -2.02 5.87 13.07
CA LEU A 5 -3.22 6.53 12.56
C LEU A 5 -2.99 8.04 12.42
N THR A 6 -2.40 8.68 13.42
CA THR A 6 -2.07 10.11 13.39
C THR A 6 -1.10 10.43 12.24
N LYS A 7 -0.04 9.62 12.09
CA LYS A 7 0.94 9.75 11.00
C LYS A 7 0.28 9.59 9.63
N ILE A 8 -0.58 8.59 9.44
CA ILE A 8 -1.29 8.37 8.17
C ILE A 8 -2.22 9.53 7.86
N THR A 9 -3.06 9.95 8.81
CA THR A 9 -3.98 11.09 8.62
C THR A 9 -3.26 12.38 8.26
N SER A 10 -2.06 12.59 8.79
CA SER A 10 -1.29 13.81 8.54
C SER A 10 -0.49 13.77 7.22
N ASN A 11 -0.16 12.57 6.71
CA ASN A 11 0.80 12.43 5.62
C ASN A 11 0.24 11.73 4.36
N PHE A 12 -0.94 11.12 4.43
CA PHE A 12 -1.59 10.47 3.29
C PHE A 12 -2.92 11.13 2.95
N GLY A 13 -3.16 11.28 1.66
CA GLY A 13 -4.45 11.68 1.08
C GLY A 13 -5.00 13.01 1.61
N ASN A 14 -4.72 14.12 0.92
CA ASN A 14 -5.60 15.29 0.99
C ASN A 14 -6.99 14.88 0.47
N THR A 15 -8.06 15.41 1.07
CA THR A 15 -9.49 15.03 0.91
C THR A 15 -10.11 15.23 -0.49
N LYS A 16 -9.32 15.33 -1.57
CA LYS A 16 -9.82 15.55 -2.92
C LYS A 16 -10.24 14.23 -3.59
N ILE A 17 -11.47 14.17 -4.06
CA ILE A 17 -12.00 13.08 -4.90
C ILE A 17 -11.14 12.94 -6.16
N LEU A 18 -10.79 11.70 -6.53
CA LEU A 18 -10.17 11.39 -7.82
C LEU A 18 -11.25 11.47 -8.92
N THR A 19 -11.46 12.67 -9.47
CA THR A 19 -12.56 12.96 -10.39
C THR A 19 -12.25 12.70 -11.86
N ASN A 20 -10.98 12.65 -12.27
CA ASN A 20 -10.57 12.46 -13.67
C ASN A 20 -9.92 11.09 -13.90
N LYS A 21 -10.40 10.37 -14.91
CA LYS A 21 -9.94 9.01 -15.28
C LYS A 21 -8.50 9.01 -15.79
N ASP A 22 -8.11 10.07 -16.49
CA ASP A 22 -6.78 10.20 -17.10
C ASP A 22 -5.71 10.63 -16.07
N SER A 23 -6.13 11.02 -14.87
CA SER A 23 -5.22 11.34 -13.76
C SER A 23 -5.09 10.21 -12.75
N LEU A 24 -5.65 9.02 -13.02
CA LEU A 24 -5.55 7.85 -12.12
C LEU A 24 -4.35 6.97 -12.45
N VAL A 25 -4.12 6.75 -13.73
CA VAL A 25 -3.13 5.81 -14.27
C VAL A 25 -2.31 6.52 -15.35
N ASP A 26 -1.09 6.05 -15.59
CA ASP A 26 -0.27 6.54 -16.69
C ASP A 26 -0.54 5.69 -17.95
N TRP A 27 -1.07 6.31 -19.01
CA TRP A 27 -1.38 5.63 -20.27
C TRP A 27 -0.16 5.60 -21.19
N ASP A 28 0.67 4.57 -21.03
CA ASP A 28 1.86 4.30 -21.85
C ASP A 28 1.66 3.24 -22.93
N GLY A 29 0.46 2.65 -23.03
CA GLY A 29 0.11 1.59 -23.99
C GLY A 29 0.32 0.15 -23.49
N TYR A 30 0.79 -0.06 -22.26
CA TYR A 30 0.90 -1.37 -21.61
C TYR A 30 -0.16 -1.55 -20.49
N ASP A 31 -0.42 -2.80 -20.08
CA ASP A 31 -1.29 -3.16 -18.94
C ASP A 31 -2.71 -2.55 -18.97
N GLU A 32 -3.27 -2.48 -20.19
CA GLU A 32 -4.58 -1.88 -20.48
C GLU A 32 -5.74 -2.47 -19.68
N LEU A 33 -5.70 -3.77 -19.36
CA LEU A 33 -6.74 -4.43 -18.59
C LEU A 33 -6.71 -3.99 -17.13
N ASP A 34 -5.53 -3.96 -16.52
CA ASP A 34 -5.34 -3.56 -15.12
C ASP A 34 -5.66 -2.07 -14.96
N LYS A 35 -5.27 -1.23 -15.93
CA LYS A 35 -5.65 0.19 -15.99
C LYS A 35 -7.16 0.39 -16.05
N LYS A 36 -7.87 -0.42 -16.84
CA LYS A 36 -9.34 -0.39 -16.90
C LYS A 36 -9.97 -0.86 -15.58
N GLY A 37 -9.40 -1.86 -14.92
CA GLY A 37 -9.80 -2.30 -13.58
C GLY A 37 -9.65 -1.19 -12.55
N ALA A 38 -8.45 -0.58 -12.50
CA ALA A 38 -8.11 0.52 -11.63
C ALA A 38 -9.08 1.71 -11.81
N ILE A 39 -9.33 2.12 -13.06
CA ILE A 39 -10.27 3.20 -13.36
C ILE A 39 -11.69 2.81 -12.95
N LYS A 40 -12.14 1.60 -13.27
CA LYS A 40 -13.51 1.15 -12.93
C LYS A 40 -13.73 1.17 -11.42
N TYR A 41 -12.73 0.80 -10.63
CA TYR A 41 -12.85 0.73 -9.18
C TYR A 41 -12.63 2.09 -8.49
N PHE A 42 -11.54 2.79 -8.79
CA PHE A 42 -11.12 4.00 -8.05
C PHE A 42 -11.76 5.29 -8.57
N SER A 43 -12.25 5.32 -9.82
CA SER A 43 -12.87 6.54 -10.37
C SER A 43 -14.08 6.97 -9.56
N ARG A 44 -14.11 8.25 -9.17
CA ARG A 44 -15.20 8.89 -8.39
C ARG A 44 -15.43 8.31 -6.99
N LYS A 45 -14.54 7.45 -6.49
CA LYS A 45 -14.54 7.07 -5.08
C LYS A 45 -13.69 8.06 -4.28
N ASP A 46 -14.17 8.43 -3.10
CA ASP A 46 -13.31 9.02 -2.10
C ASP A 46 -12.61 7.96 -1.23
N ARG A 47 -11.65 8.40 -0.41
CA ARG A 47 -10.88 7.50 0.47
C ARG A 47 -11.77 6.79 1.50
N ASP A 48 -12.90 7.39 1.90
CA ASP A 48 -13.81 6.80 2.87
C ASP A 48 -14.71 5.75 2.20
N ASN A 49 -15.08 5.95 0.93
CA ASN A 49 -15.77 4.94 0.13
C ASN A 49 -14.89 3.69 -0.07
N VAL A 50 -13.60 3.87 -0.34
CA VAL A 50 -12.65 2.75 -0.46
C VAL A 50 -12.51 2.04 0.88
N LEU A 51 -12.35 2.78 1.98
CA LEU A 51 -12.24 2.20 3.32
C LEU A 51 -13.48 1.38 3.72
N ASN A 52 -14.67 1.88 3.45
CA ASN A 52 -15.91 1.16 3.75
C ASN A 52 -16.01 -0.14 2.94
N HIS A 53 -15.66 -0.10 1.64
CA HIS A 53 -15.63 -1.29 0.80
C HIS A 53 -14.69 -2.37 1.36
N LEU A 54 -13.52 -1.98 1.88
CA LEU A 54 -12.58 -2.92 2.51
C LEU A 54 -13.17 -3.54 3.78
N ARG A 55 -13.77 -2.72 4.65
CA ARG A 55 -14.39 -3.19 5.90
C ARG A 55 -15.62 -4.08 5.68
N GLU A 56 -16.27 -3.97 4.54
CA GLU A 56 -17.41 -4.82 4.15
C GLU A 56 -16.96 -6.17 3.55
N GLY A 57 -15.65 -6.46 3.49
CA GLY A 57 -15.11 -7.70 2.92
C GLY A 57 -15.16 -7.74 1.39
N GLY A 58 -15.18 -6.58 0.73
CA GLY A 58 -15.09 -6.50 -0.71
C GLY A 58 -13.69 -6.83 -1.24
N ALA A 59 -13.57 -7.12 -2.53
CA ALA A 59 -12.28 -7.38 -3.18
C ALA A 59 -11.27 -6.24 -2.94
N TYR A 60 -10.00 -6.58 -2.71
CA TYR A 60 -8.99 -5.60 -2.30
C TYR A 60 -8.48 -4.73 -3.43
N TYR A 61 -8.49 -5.17 -4.70
CA TYR A 61 -7.95 -4.38 -5.83
C TYR A 61 -6.52 -3.83 -5.57
N LEU A 62 -5.67 -4.65 -4.95
CA LEU A 62 -4.30 -4.26 -4.62
C LEU A 62 -3.37 -4.50 -5.81
N GLU A 63 -3.70 -5.44 -6.68
CA GLU A 63 -3.01 -5.73 -7.93
C GLU A 63 -3.00 -4.49 -8.84
N GLU A 64 -4.10 -3.74 -8.86
CA GLU A 64 -4.25 -2.53 -9.65
C GLU A 64 -3.39 -1.36 -9.16
N TRP A 65 -2.72 -1.47 -8.01
CA TRP A 65 -1.84 -0.42 -7.52
C TRP A 65 -0.63 -0.18 -8.44
N CYS A 66 -0.13 -1.23 -9.11
CA CYS A 66 1.06 -1.11 -9.96
C CYS A 66 0.87 -0.19 -11.18
N VAL A 67 -0.38 0.05 -11.58
CA VAL A 67 -0.72 0.91 -12.72
C VAL A 67 -1.17 2.31 -12.29
N LEU A 68 -1.35 2.56 -10.98
CA LEU A 68 -1.71 3.88 -10.49
C LEU A 68 -0.52 4.83 -10.56
N ASN A 69 -0.77 6.08 -10.97
CA ASN A 69 0.27 7.10 -10.83
C ASN A 69 0.49 7.46 -9.35
N LYS A 70 1.61 8.12 -9.05
CA LYS A 70 2.03 8.43 -7.68
C LYS A 70 0.98 9.20 -6.86
N VAL A 71 0.23 10.11 -7.50
CA VAL A 71 -0.78 10.92 -6.84
C VAL A 71 -1.99 10.06 -6.45
N ALA A 72 -2.50 9.27 -7.40
CA ALA A 72 -3.61 8.35 -7.17
C ALA A 72 -3.24 7.29 -6.13
N LEU A 73 -2.04 6.71 -6.23
CA LEU A 73 -1.53 5.72 -5.29
C LEU A 73 -1.45 6.29 -3.86
N SER A 74 -0.89 7.49 -3.67
CA SER A 74 -0.83 8.14 -2.35
C SER A 74 -2.22 8.41 -1.76
N TYR A 75 -3.21 8.69 -2.62
CA TYR A 75 -4.58 8.90 -2.20
C TYR A 75 -5.25 7.59 -1.77
N CYS A 76 -5.17 6.55 -2.61
CA CYS A 76 -5.77 5.25 -2.33
C CYS A 76 -5.12 4.60 -1.11
N ALA A 77 -3.79 4.71 -0.97
CA ALA A 77 -3.04 4.12 0.13
C ALA A 77 -3.54 4.52 1.52
N TYR A 78 -4.13 5.71 1.68
CA TYR A 78 -4.74 6.11 2.96
C TYR A 78 -5.75 5.09 3.49
N ALA A 79 -6.69 4.65 2.63
CA ALA A 79 -7.76 3.75 3.03
C ALA A 79 -7.21 2.38 3.44
N TYR A 80 -6.28 1.85 2.64
CA TYR A 80 -5.69 0.55 2.89
C TYR A 80 -4.76 0.55 4.10
N LEU A 81 -3.96 1.59 4.30
CA LEU A 81 -3.11 1.71 5.50
C LEU A 81 -3.95 1.83 6.77
N LYS A 82 -5.09 2.53 6.70
CA LYS A 82 -6.01 2.60 7.82
C LYS A 82 -6.68 1.25 8.09
N HIS A 83 -7.16 0.59 7.04
CA HIS A 83 -7.72 -0.76 7.16
C HIS A 83 -6.68 -1.74 7.72
N PHE A 84 -5.44 -1.70 7.24
CA PHE A 84 -4.32 -2.51 7.74
C PHE A 84 -4.06 -2.32 9.22
N ILE A 85 -4.11 -1.09 9.71
CA ILE A 85 -4.00 -0.82 11.14
C ILE A 85 -5.16 -1.43 11.92
N GLU A 86 -6.38 -1.28 11.43
CA GLU A 86 -7.59 -1.84 12.05
C GLU A 86 -7.52 -3.38 12.08
N THR A 87 -7.09 -4.00 10.97
CA THR A 87 -6.86 -5.43 10.86
C THR A 87 -5.81 -5.91 11.83
N LEU A 88 -4.67 -5.21 11.92
CA LEU A 88 -3.61 -5.56 12.86
C LEU A 88 -4.03 -5.39 14.32
N ASP A 89 -4.97 -4.50 14.65
CA ASP A 89 -5.46 -4.27 16.02
C ASP A 89 -6.64 -5.19 16.41
N SER A 90 -7.25 -5.87 15.43
CA SER A 90 -8.37 -6.78 15.63
C SER A 90 -7.99 -7.99 16.50
N GLU A 91 -8.96 -8.48 17.29
CA GLU A 91 -8.85 -9.77 17.99
C GLU A 91 -8.84 -10.95 17.00
N GLU A 92 -9.54 -10.80 15.88
CA GLU A 92 -9.59 -11.73 14.76
C GLU A 92 -9.10 -10.99 13.50
N PRO A 93 -7.78 -10.98 13.25
CA PRO A 93 -7.22 -10.28 12.11
C PRO A 93 -7.54 -11.00 10.79
N ASP A 94 -7.83 -10.24 9.75
CA ASP A 94 -7.83 -10.70 8.37
C ASP A 94 -6.38 -10.96 7.91
N GLU A 95 -5.93 -12.20 8.08
CA GLU A 95 -4.57 -12.63 7.76
C GLU A 95 -4.28 -12.56 6.27
N GLU A 96 -5.28 -12.90 5.46
CA GLU A 96 -5.22 -12.86 4.01
C GLU A 96 -4.93 -11.43 3.53
N PHE A 97 -5.68 -10.45 4.02
CA PHE A 97 -5.43 -9.04 3.72
C PHE A 97 -4.01 -8.60 4.11
N VAL A 98 -3.52 -8.99 5.30
CA VAL A 98 -2.18 -8.58 5.76
C VAL A 98 -1.08 -9.11 4.84
N ILE A 99 -1.17 -10.38 4.43
CA ILE A 99 -0.22 -11.01 3.51
C ILE A 99 -0.25 -10.32 2.15
N PHE A 100 -1.44 -10.22 1.56
CA PHE A 100 -1.60 -9.64 0.22
C PHE A 100 -1.19 -8.17 0.21
N PHE A 101 -1.52 -7.39 1.24
CA PHE A 101 -1.12 -6.00 1.33
C PHE A 101 0.40 -5.83 1.30
N ILE A 102 1.14 -6.61 2.10
CA ILE A 102 2.60 -6.51 2.14
C ILE A 102 3.23 -7.01 0.83
N ALA A 103 2.72 -8.10 0.26
CA ALA A 103 3.17 -8.60 -1.04
C ALA A 103 2.99 -7.55 -2.15
N GLN A 104 1.86 -6.83 -2.14
CA GLN A 104 1.57 -5.81 -3.14
C GLN A 104 2.37 -4.52 -2.92
N LEU A 105 2.73 -4.18 -1.69
CA LEU A 105 3.72 -3.12 -1.44
C LEU A 105 5.08 -3.44 -2.09
N TYR A 106 5.53 -4.70 -2.03
CA TYR A 106 6.71 -5.13 -2.78
C TYR A 106 6.53 -4.94 -4.29
N GLN A 107 5.43 -5.44 -4.87
CA GLN A 107 5.16 -5.33 -6.31
C GLN A 107 5.13 -3.87 -6.77
N VAL A 108 4.53 -2.98 -5.99
CA VAL A 108 4.51 -1.55 -6.25
C VAL A 108 5.93 -0.98 -6.30
N VAL A 109 6.79 -1.30 -5.32
CA VAL A 109 8.19 -0.82 -5.35
C VAL A 109 8.95 -1.38 -6.56
N TYR A 110 8.75 -2.65 -6.88
CA TYR A 110 9.38 -3.30 -8.03
C TYR A 110 8.97 -2.64 -9.35
N MET A 111 7.67 -2.51 -9.60
CA MET A 111 7.11 -1.97 -10.85
C MET A 111 7.45 -0.48 -11.03
N HIS A 112 7.41 0.30 -9.95
CA HIS A 112 7.78 1.72 -10.00
C HIS A 112 9.30 1.98 -9.90
N LYS A 113 10.13 0.93 -9.81
CA LYS A 113 11.59 1.01 -9.67
C LYS A 113 12.02 1.91 -8.52
N GLY A 114 11.42 1.69 -7.35
CA GLY A 114 11.61 2.48 -6.14
C GLY A 114 10.28 2.87 -5.49
N SER A 115 10.34 3.60 -4.37
CA SER A 115 9.12 4.03 -3.69
C SER A 115 8.41 5.11 -4.52
N PRO A 116 7.14 4.91 -4.93
CA PRO A 116 6.34 5.95 -5.59
C PRO A 116 5.82 7.01 -4.59
N PHE A 117 6.00 6.80 -3.29
CA PHE A 117 5.58 7.69 -2.22
C PHE A 117 6.66 8.73 -1.88
N THR A 118 6.27 9.78 -1.14
CA THR A 118 7.24 10.72 -0.56
C THR A 118 8.10 10.04 0.51
N SER A 119 9.30 10.56 0.80
CA SER A 119 10.18 9.97 1.81
C SER A 119 9.52 9.77 3.17
N ILE A 120 8.70 10.73 3.63
CA ILE A 120 7.97 10.61 4.89
C ILE A 120 6.93 9.47 4.83
N GLN A 121 6.18 9.37 3.74
CA GLN A 121 5.22 8.29 3.54
C GLN A 121 5.90 6.92 3.45
N THR A 122 7.04 6.84 2.75
CA THR A 122 7.85 5.62 2.66
C THR A 122 8.32 5.15 4.03
N GLU A 123 8.82 6.06 4.89
CA GLU A 123 9.23 5.70 6.25
C GLU A 123 8.04 5.23 7.10
N ILE A 124 6.87 5.87 6.99
CA ILE A 124 5.65 5.42 7.69
C ILE A 124 5.27 3.99 7.25
N ILE A 125 5.32 3.69 5.95
CA ILE A 125 5.02 2.35 5.42
C ILE A 125 6.05 1.34 5.92
N LYS A 126 7.35 1.67 5.91
CA LYS A 126 8.42 0.81 6.42
C LYS A 126 8.19 0.45 7.89
N ASP A 127 7.92 1.45 8.73
CA ASP A 127 7.64 1.24 10.15
C ASP A 127 6.42 0.33 10.36
N LEU A 128 5.37 0.50 9.56
CA LEU A 128 4.16 -0.32 9.62
C LEU A 128 4.39 -1.76 9.17
N VAL A 129 5.12 -1.97 8.08
CA VAL A 129 5.47 -3.33 7.62
C VAL A 129 6.35 -4.02 8.65
N LEU A 130 7.35 -3.33 9.22
CA LEU A 130 8.19 -3.88 10.28
C LEU A 130 7.36 -4.27 11.51
N TYR A 131 6.43 -3.40 11.92
CA TYR A 131 5.52 -3.68 13.02
C TYR A 131 4.63 -4.91 12.74
N ALA A 132 4.06 -5.03 11.54
CA ALA A 132 3.25 -6.17 11.14
C ALA A 132 4.05 -7.49 11.19
N VAL A 133 5.27 -7.49 10.66
CA VAL A 133 6.19 -8.66 10.71
C VAL A 133 6.52 -9.06 12.14
N GLN A 134 6.77 -8.08 13.02
CA GLN A 134 7.04 -8.37 14.44
C GLN A 134 5.78 -8.90 15.15
N LYS A 135 4.62 -8.32 14.86
CA LYS A 135 3.35 -8.73 15.46
C LYS A 135 2.97 -10.15 15.05
N ALA A 136 3.12 -10.51 13.77
CA ALA A 136 2.80 -11.84 13.24
C ALA A 136 3.56 -12.98 13.96
N LYS A 137 4.76 -12.71 14.49
CA LYS A 137 5.55 -13.68 15.26
C LYS A 137 5.04 -13.94 16.68
N THR A 138 4.15 -13.10 17.19
CA THR A 138 3.73 -13.11 18.60
C THR A 138 2.25 -13.37 18.80
N VAL A 139 1.45 -13.27 17.72
CA VAL A 139 0.00 -13.42 17.76
C VAL A 139 -0.38 -14.77 17.15
N LYS A 140 -1.12 -15.58 17.92
CA LYS A 140 -1.50 -16.95 17.56
C LYS A 140 -2.26 -17.05 16.23
N TYR A 141 -3.11 -16.08 15.91
CA TYR A 141 -3.87 -16.09 14.65
C TYR A 141 -2.94 -16.12 13.43
N PHE A 142 -1.89 -15.31 13.43
CA PHE A 142 -0.90 -15.32 12.35
C PHE A 142 0.05 -16.53 12.34
N GLU A 143 -0.07 -17.52 13.22
CA GLU A 143 0.91 -18.62 13.34
C GLU A 143 1.18 -19.30 11.99
N TYR A 144 0.13 -19.62 11.24
CA TYR A 144 0.22 -20.26 9.92
C TYR A 144 0.77 -19.36 8.81
N PHE A 145 0.67 -18.04 8.98
CA PHE A 145 1.03 -17.04 7.96
C PHE A 145 2.25 -16.20 8.33
N SER A 146 2.85 -16.46 9.50
CA SER A 146 3.93 -15.66 10.07
C SER A 146 5.19 -15.70 9.20
N GLU A 147 5.46 -16.83 8.56
CA GLU A 147 6.54 -17.01 7.57
C GLU A 147 6.26 -16.19 6.31
N ASP A 148 5.08 -16.34 5.69
CA ASP A 148 4.69 -15.59 4.49
C ASP A 148 4.74 -14.06 4.71
N ILE A 149 4.24 -13.59 5.85
CA ILE A 149 4.29 -12.17 6.23
C ILE A 149 5.76 -11.72 6.37
N SER A 150 6.60 -12.53 6.98
CA SER A 150 8.03 -12.24 7.16
C SER A 150 8.77 -12.21 5.82
N GLU A 151 8.51 -13.17 4.93
CA GLU A 151 9.10 -13.25 3.60
C GLU A 151 8.69 -12.06 2.73
N ASN A 152 7.39 -11.75 2.67
CA ASN A 152 6.88 -10.58 1.93
C ASN A 152 7.45 -9.28 2.49
N GLY A 153 7.55 -9.16 3.82
CA GLY A 153 8.20 -8.00 4.46
C GLY A 153 9.67 -7.87 4.05
N GLN A 154 10.42 -8.97 4.03
CA GLN A 154 11.82 -8.98 3.61
C GLN A 154 11.96 -8.64 2.12
N GLN A 155 11.10 -9.16 1.25
CA GLN A 155 11.08 -8.81 -0.17
C GLN A 155 10.84 -7.32 -0.37
N PHE A 156 9.88 -6.74 0.35
CA PHE A 156 9.62 -5.29 0.33
C PHE A 156 10.85 -4.46 0.72
N PHE A 157 11.50 -4.78 1.85
CA PHE A 157 12.70 -4.06 2.28
C PHE A 157 13.89 -4.24 1.34
N ASN A 158 14.10 -5.45 0.84
CA ASN A 158 15.15 -5.75 -0.12
C ASN A 158 14.95 -4.94 -1.40
N GLU A 159 13.73 -4.91 -1.93
CA GLU A 159 13.42 -4.17 -3.16
C GLU A 159 13.61 -2.66 -2.96
N LEU A 160 13.14 -2.09 -1.85
CA LEU A 160 13.38 -0.68 -1.51
C LEU A 160 14.88 -0.36 -1.45
N SER A 161 15.68 -1.25 -0.85
CA SER A 161 17.11 -1.01 -0.65
C SER A 161 17.89 -0.86 -1.97
N LYS A 162 17.46 -1.56 -3.04
CA LYS A 162 18.08 -1.49 -4.38
C LYS A 162 18.10 -0.09 -4.95
N TYR A 163 17.11 0.74 -4.59
CA TYR A 163 16.95 2.10 -5.10
C TYR A 163 17.38 3.18 -4.09
N SER A 164 17.67 2.80 -2.84
CA SER A 164 18.11 3.72 -1.78
C SER A 164 19.55 4.22 -1.95
N SER A 165 20.37 3.53 -2.75
CA SER A 165 21.79 3.84 -3.00
C SER A 165 22.05 4.63 -4.29
N VAL A 166 21.01 4.99 -5.05
CA VAL A 166 21.15 5.74 -6.33
C VAL A 166 21.25 7.27 -6.11
N VAL A 167 21.22 7.76 -4.87
CA VAL A 167 21.35 9.18 -4.53
C VAL A 167 22.72 9.47 -3.91
N TYR A 168 23.82 9.10 -4.57
CA TYR A 168 25.13 9.75 -4.42
C TYR A 168 25.95 9.54 -5.69
N GLY A 169 25.91 10.54 -6.58
CA GLY A 169 26.64 10.60 -7.84
C GLY A 169 25.67 10.97 -8.96
N THR A 170 25.55 12.22 -9.39
CA THR A 170 26.65 13.10 -9.81
C THR A 170 26.12 14.53 -9.86
N GLU A 171 26.85 15.45 -9.21
CA GLU A 171 27.03 16.78 -9.77
C GLU A 171 27.64 16.62 -11.17
N TYR A 172 27.05 17.26 -12.18
CA TYR A 172 27.72 18.07 -13.21
C TYR A 172 26.67 18.93 -13.92
#